data_AF-A0A6A3MFJ2-F1
#
_entry.id   AF-A0A6A3MFJ2-F1
#
_cell.length_a   1.000
_cell.length_b   1.000
_cell.length_c   1.000
_cell.angle_alpha   90.00
_cell.angle_beta   90.00
_cell.angle_gamma   90.00
#
_symmetry.space_group_name_H-M   'P 1'
#
loop_
_entity.id
_entity.type
_entity.pdbx_description
1 polymer ?
#
loop_
_entity_poly.entity_id
_entity_poly.type
_entity_poly.pdbx_seq_one_letter_code
_entity_poly.pdbx_strand_id
1 'polypeptide(L)'
;MEQTAFANLSPGQQEALKKLMSLLRPEGVAHLASQGPDAINARLEAFSSYENALLGHIQQRMSAVAPSRASTEVKAGHLGPNHSS
;
A
#
# COMPACT_ATOMS: atom_id res chain seq x y z
N MET A 1 -27.17 -9.74 18.96
CA MET A 1 -25.86 -9.76 19.66
C MET A 1 -24.74 -9.30 18.72
N GLU A 2 -24.97 -8.33 17.83
CA GLU A 2 -24.01 -7.99 16.75
C GLU A 2 -23.13 -6.76 17.05
N GLN A 3 -23.43 -6.01 18.10
CA GLN A 3 -22.73 -4.75 18.43
C GLN A 3 -21.35 -4.96 19.08
N THR A 4 -20.99 -6.18 19.49
CA THR A 4 -19.73 -6.47 20.18
C THR A 4 -18.60 -6.89 19.23
N ALA A 5 -18.92 -7.41 18.05
CA ALA A 5 -17.93 -7.95 17.11
C ALA A 5 -17.01 -6.85 16.52
N PHE A 6 -17.51 -5.61 16.41
CA PHE A 6 -16.79 -4.48 15.84
C PHE A 6 -16.25 -3.49 16.90
N ALA A 7 -16.57 -3.69 18.19
CA ALA A 7 -16.32 -2.73 19.26
C ALA A 7 -14.84 -2.68 19.73
N ASN A 8 -14.04 -3.70 19.41
CA ASN A 8 -12.63 -3.79 19.84
C ASN A 8 -11.61 -3.34 18.78
N LEU A 9 -12.07 -2.70 17.70
CA LEU A 9 -11.20 -2.28 16.60
C LEU A 9 -10.50 -0.95 16.90
N SER A 10 -9.23 -0.85 16.54
CA SER A 10 -8.49 0.42 16.61
C SER A 10 -9.07 1.47 15.66
N PRO A 11 -8.85 2.78 15.89
CA PRO A 11 -9.43 3.85 15.07
C PRO A 11 -9.16 3.69 13.56
N GLY A 12 -7.94 3.28 13.18
CA GLY A 12 -7.60 3.01 11.78
C GLY A 12 -8.35 1.81 11.18
N GLN A 13 -8.63 0.79 11.99
CA GLN A 13 -9.41 -0.39 11.59
C GLN A 13 -10.90 -0.08 11.48
N GLN A 14 -11.43 0.84 12.30
CA GLN A 14 -12.81 1.32 12.17
C GLN A 14 -13.04 2.05 10.85
N GLU A 15 -12.08 2.87 10.41
CA GLU A 15 -12.16 3.56 9.12
C GLU A 15 -12.06 2.57 7.94
N ALA A 16 -11.15 1.59 8.03
CA ALA A 16 -11.05 0.50 7.05
C ALA A 16 -12.34 -0.35 7.01
N LEU A 17 -12.95 -0.60 8.16
CA LEU A 17 -14.22 -1.31 8.27
C LEU A 17 -15.37 -0.55 7.66
N LYS A 18 -15.48 0.76 7.89
CA LYS A 18 -16.51 1.59 7.23
C LYS A 18 -16.38 1.53 5.71
N LYS A 19 -15.16 1.63 5.19
CA LYS A 19 -14.89 1.49 3.75
C LYS A 19 -15.31 0.11 3.25
N LEU A 20 -14.88 -0.95 3.95
CA LEU A 20 -15.23 -2.32 3.61
C LEU A 20 -16.76 -2.52 3.61
N MET A 21 -17.47 -2.05 4.64
CA MET A 21 -18.93 -2.11 4.74
C MET A 21 -19.62 -1.31 3.63
N SER A 22 -19.05 -0.16 3.22
CA SER A 22 -19.57 0.62 2.09
C SER A 22 -19.41 -0.09 0.74
N LEU A 23 -18.43 -1.00 0.62
CA LEU A 23 -18.20 -1.80 -0.59
C LEU A 23 -19.00 -3.11 -0.59
N LEU A 24 -19.34 -3.62 0.60
CA LEU A 24 -20.13 -4.83 0.79
C LEU A 24 -21.62 -4.52 0.73
N ARG A 25 -22.41 -5.46 0.21
CA ARG A 25 -23.86 -5.45 0.39
C ARG A 25 -24.23 -5.75 1.85
N PRO A 26 -25.42 -5.37 2.33
CA PRO A 26 -25.88 -5.66 3.69
C PRO A 26 -25.77 -7.14 4.06
N GLU A 27 -26.08 -8.05 3.12
CA GLU A 27 -25.87 -9.50 3.28
C GLU A 27 -24.41 -9.86 3.57
N GLY A 28 -23.45 -9.22 2.90
CA GLY A 28 -22.02 -9.44 3.11
C GLY A 28 -21.52 -8.89 4.44
N VAL A 29 -22.10 -7.79 4.92
CA VAL A 29 -21.81 -7.23 6.25
C VAL A 29 -22.34 -8.14 7.35
N ALA A 30 -23.57 -8.63 7.22
CA ALA A 30 -24.16 -9.58 8.17
C ALA A 30 -23.39 -10.90 8.21
N HIS A 31 -22.97 -11.42 7.06
CA HIS A 31 -22.14 -12.62 6.99
C HIS A 31 -20.79 -12.42 7.71
N LEU A 32 -20.14 -11.27 7.49
CA LEU A 32 -18.88 -10.95 8.14
C LEU A 32 -19.05 -10.79 9.66
N ALA A 33 -20.11 -10.14 10.12
CA ALA A 33 -20.44 -10.03 11.54
C ALA A 33 -20.67 -11.41 12.18
N SER A 34 -21.33 -12.32 11.46
CA SER A 34 -21.62 -13.68 11.91
C SER A 34 -20.37 -14.57 12.04
N GLN A 35 -19.28 -14.25 11.34
CA GLN A 35 -18.02 -14.98 11.44
C GLN A 35 -17.19 -14.59 12.68
N GLY A 36 -17.55 -13.48 13.32
CA GLY A 36 -16.91 -13.00 14.54
C GLY A 36 -15.68 -12.11 14.31
N PRO A 37 -15.08 -11.61 15.39
CA PRO A 37 -14.08 -10.54 15.37
C PRO A 37 -12.78 -10.94 14.66
N ASP A 38 -12.37 -12.21 14.72
CA ASP A 38 -11.14 -12.69 14.08
C ASP A 38 -11.24 -12.65 12.54
N ALA A 39 -12.36 -13.12 11.99
CA ALA A 39 -12.63 -13.05 10.57
C ALA A 39 -12.78 -11.61 10.07
N ILE A 40 -13.39 -10.74 10.88
CA ILE A 40 -13.43 -9.30 10.62
C ILE A 40 -12.00 -8.75 10.53
N ASN A 41 -11.15 -9.06 11.52
CA ASN A 41 -9.77 -8.58 11.54
C ASN A 41 -8.97 -9.07 10.33
N ALA A 42 -9.03 -10.38 10.04
CA ALA A 42 -8.35 -10.97 8.88
C ALA A 42 -8.80 -10.32 7.55
N ARG A 43 -10.11 -10.02 7.42
CA ARG A 43 -10.62 -9.33 6.23
C ARG A 43 -10.17 -7.87 6.15
N LEU A 44 -10.07 -7.17 7.27
CA LEU A 44 -9.52 -5.82 7.31
C LEU A 44 -8.03 -5.80 6.94
N GLU A 45 -7.24 -6.76 7.43
CA GLU A 45 -5.83 -6.88 7.08
C GLU A 45 -5.63 -7.20 5.60
N ALA A 46 -6.42 -8.14 5.04
CA ALA A 46 -6.38 -8.44 3.61
C ALA A 46 -6.76 -7.22 2.75
N PHE A 47 -7.75 -6.44 3.18
CA PHE A 47 -8.15 -5.21 2.49
C PHE A 47 -7.04 -4.16 2.51
N SER A 48 -6.45 -3.91 3.68
CA SER A 48 -5.32 -2.99 3.84
C SER A 48 -4.08 -3.43 3.04
N SER A 49 -3.79 -4.74 3.04
CA SER A 49 -2.69 -5.32 2.25
C SER A 49 -2.91 -5.12 0.75
N TYR A 50 -4.14 -5.32 0.26
CA TYR A 50 -4.50 -5.06 -1.13
C TYR A 50 -4.32 -3.59 -1.50
N GLU A 51 -4.80 -2.65 -0.68
CA GLU A 51 -4.61 -1.21 -0.91
C GLU A 51 -3.11 -0.85 -0.99
N ASN A 52 -2.29 -1.39 -0.08
CA ASN A 52 -0.86 -1.17 -0.07
C ASN A 52 -0.15 -1.78 -1.29
N ALA A 53 -0.51 -3.00 -1.68
CA ALA A 53 0.04 -3.66 -2.86
C ALA A 53 -0.32 -2.90 -4.14
N LEU A 54 -1.57 -2.42 -4.24
CA LEU A 54 -2.02 -1.61 -5.37
C LEU A 54 -1.25 -0.29 -5.45
N LEU A 55 -1.10 0.41 -4.33
CA LEU A 55 -0.32 1.64 -4.25
C LEU A 55 1.16 1.39 -4.60
N GLY A 56 1.74 0.31 -4.09
CA GLY A 56 3.09 -0.13 -4.43
C GLY A 56 3.25 -0.38 -5.92
N HIS A 57 2.31 -1.09 -6.54
CA HIS A 57 2.31 -1.35 -7.99
C HIS A 57 2.22 -0.05 -8.81
N ILE A 58 1.37 0.90 -8.41
CA ILE A 58 1.26 2.20 -9.07
C ILE A 58 2.57 2.98 -8.95
N GLN A 59 3.18 3.04 -7.76
CA GLN A 59 4.48 3.67 -7.54
C GLN A 59 5.58 3.05 -8.40
N GLN A 60 5.65 1.70 -8.45
CA GLN A 60 6.60 0.99 -9.30
C GLN A 60 6.43 1.34 -10.78
N ARG A 61 5.18 1.39 -11.28
CA ARG A 61 4.93 1.81 -12.66
C ARG A 61 5.36 3.26 -12.90
N MET A 62 5.10 4.18 -11.97
CA MET A 62 5.53 5.58 -12.11
C MET A 62 7.06 5.71 -12.11
N SER A 63 7.77 4.95 -11.27
CA SER A 63 9.24 4.91 -11.26
C SER A 63 9.81 4.32 -12.55
N ALA A 64 9.15 3.32 -13.14
CA ALA A 64 9.56 2.73 -14.42
C ALA A 64 9.29 3.64 -15.64
N VAL A 65 8.33 4.57 -15.53
CA VAL A 65 7.99 5.55 -16.58
C VAL A 65 8.84 6.81 -16.49
N ALA A 66 9.55 7.04 -15.38
CA ALA A 66 10.57 8.09 -15.34
C ALA A 66 11.67 7.74 -16.34
N PRO A 67 12.00 8.61 -17.32
CA PRO A 67 13.13 8.35 -18.19
C PRO A 67 14.37 8.25 -17.31
N SER A 68 15.09 7.12 -17.42
CA SER A 68 16.41 6.96 -16.84
C SER A 68 17.28 8.15 -17.29
N ARG A 69 17.43 9.16 -16.43
CA ARG A 69 18.44 10.20 -16.57
C ARG A 69 19.82 9.66 -16.19
N ALA A 70 20.11 8.42 -16.59
CA ALA A 70 21.39 7.76 -16.46
C ALA A 70 22.03 7.69 -17.85
N SER A 71 22.52 8.85 -18.30
CA SER A 71 23.52 9.03 -19.37
C SER A 71 23.90 10.50 -19.25
N THR A 72 25.07 10.89 -18.76
CA THR A 72 26.40 10.37 -19.10
C THR A 72 27.34 10.49 -17.90
N GLU A 73 27.85 9.36 -17.39
CA GLU A 73 29.20 9.35 -16.84
C GLU A 73 30.16 9.57 -18.01
N VAL A 74 30.52 10.84 -18.26
CA VAL A 74 31.68 11.16 -19.09
C VAL A 74 32.90 10.69 -18.31
N LYS A 75 33.33 9.47 -18.65
CA LYS A 75 34.69 9.01 -18.49
C LYS A 75 35.59 9.85 -19.41
N ALA A 76 35.90 11.07 -19.00
CA ALA A 76 37.04 11.82 -19.50
C ALA A 76 38.17 11.67 -18.49
N GLY A 77 38.80 10.50 -18.51
CA GLY A 77 40.17 10.40 -18.06
C GLY A 77 41.05 11.27 -18.95
N HIS A 78 42.10 11.83 -18.35
CA HIS A 78 43.23 12.52 -18.97
C HIS A 78 43.12 14.04 -19.10
N LEU A 79 43.63 14.74 -18.07
CA LEU A 79 44.49 15.93 -18.21
C LEU A 79 45.23 16.13 -16.88
N GLY A 80 46.40 15.53 -16.77
CA GLY A 80 47.36 15.79 -15.69
C GLY A 80 48.07 17.14 -15.89
N PRO A 81 48.58 17.78 -14.82
CA PRO A 81 49.05 19.15 -14.88
C PRO A 81 50.40 19.27 -15.62
N ASN A 82 50.50 20.37 -16.36
CA ASN A 82 51.63 20.85 -17.13
C ASN A 82 52.88 21.01 -16.22
N HIS A 83 53.98 20.35 -16.55
CA HIS A 83 55.30 20.61 -15.97
C HIS A 83 56.22 21.08 -17.10
N SER A 84 56.59 22.36 -17.08
CA SER A 84 57.55 22.95 -18.02
C SER A 84 58.91 23.05 -17.32
N SER A 85 59.94 22.50 -17.94
CA SER A 85 61.36 22.64 -17.59
C SER A 85 61.86 24.07 -17.74
#